data_AF-A0A968B958-F1
#
_entry.id   AF-A0A968B958-F1
#
_cell.length_a   1.000
_cell.length_b   1.000
_cell.length_c   1.000
_cell.angle_alpha   90.00
_cell.angle_beta   90.00
_cell.angle_gamma   90.00
#
_symmetry.space_group_name_H-M   'P 1'
#
loop_
_entity.id
_entity.type
_entity.pdbx_description
1 polymer ?
#
loop_
_entity_poly.entity_id
_entity_poly.type
_entity_poly.pdbx_seq_one_letter_code
_entity_poly.pdbx_strand_id
1 'polypeptide(L)' 'MAHSLEVRCPLVDQDVMNFAASLPGSMKLRGLTTKFLLRRMSKELLPRPILTRSKQGFGLPIDRWMREDLAPLSR' A
#
# COMPACT_ATOMS: atom_id res chain seq x y z
N MET A 1 8.67 7.74 -16.88
CA MET A 1 9.84 8.44 -17.47
C MET A 1 9.47 9.67 -18.30
N ALA A 2 8.21 9.87 -18.72
CA ALA A 2 7.78 11.04 -19.50
C ALA A 2 8.12 12.42 -18.88
N HIS A 3 8.44 12.46 -17.58
CA HIS A 3 8.82 13.67 -16.85
C HIS A 3 10.22 13.58 -16.20
N SER A 4 11.12 12.73 -16.72
CA SER A 4 12.49 12.56 -16.22
C SER A 4 12.62 12.22 -14.73
N LEU A 5 11.55 11.75 -14.10
CA LEU A 5 11.53 11.27 -12.72
C LEU A 5 11.57 9.74 -12.69
N GLU A 6 12.45 9.21 -11.84
CA GLU A 6 12.51 7.79 -11.51
C GLU A 6 11.59 7.50 -10.32
N VAL A 7 10.69 6.53 -10.47
CA VAL A 7 9.81 6.07 -9.40
C VAL A 7 10.33 4.73 -8.89
N ARG A 8 10.66 4.67 -7.60
CA ARG A 8 11.06 3.42 -6.92
C ARG A 8 9.97 2.93 -5.98
N CYS A 9 9.86 1.61 -5.85
CA CYS A 9 8.91 0.97 -4.94
C CYS A 9 9.64 0.02 -3.98
N PRO A 10 10.20 0.52 -2.86
CA PRO A 10 11.06 -0.26 -1.98
C PRO A 10 10.42 -1.54 -1.40
N LEU A 11 9.08 -1.57 -1.28
CA LEU A 11 8.38 -2.74 -0.73
C LEU A 11 8.32 -3.93 -1.71
N VAL A 12 8.65 -3.72 -2.98
CA VAL A 12 8.68 -4.78 -4.02
C VAL A 12 10.13 -5.19 -4.34
N ASP A 13 11.09 -4.71 -3.55
CA ASP A 13 12.45 -5.19 -3.62
C ASP A 13 12.52 -6.71 -3.40
N GLN A 14 13.45 -7.37 -4.09
CA GLN A 14 13.54 -8.84 -4.09
C GLN A 14 13.80 -9.40 -2.69
N ASP A 15 14.67 -8.77 -1.90
CA ASP A 15 15.00 -9.24 -0.56
C ASP A 15 13.84 -9.03 0.40
N VAL A 16 13.17 -7.87 0.28
CA VAL A 16 11.96 -7.56 1.06
C VAL A 16 10.85 -8.55 0.75
N MET A 17 10.65 -8.87 -0.53
CA MET A 17 9.62 -9.81 -0.98
C MET A 17 9.93 -11.25 -0.56
N ASN A 18 11.19 -11.69 -0.66
CA ASN A 18 11.62 -13.02 -0.21
C ASN A 18 11.43 -13.18 1.32
N PHE A 19 11.80 -12.16 2.09
CA PHE A 19 11.54 -12.14 3.53
C PHE A 19 10.04 -12.12 3.82
N ALA A 20 9.26 -11.29 3.13
CA ALA A 20 7.82 -11.24 3.32
C ALA A 20 7.16 -12.58 2.97
N ALA A 21 7.65 -13.30 1.96
CA ALA A 21 7.14 -14.60 1.56
C ALA A 21 7.39 -15.69 2.61
N SER A 22 8.54 -15.68 3.29
CA SER A 22 8.89 -16.67 4.32
C SER A 22 8.14 -16.48 5.65
N LEU A 23 7.55 -15.31 5.89
CA LEU A 23 6.84 -15.02 7.13
C LEU A 23 5.52 -15.81 7.27
N PRO A 24 5.19 -16.31 8.49
CA PRO A 24 3.87 -16.84 8.80
C PRO A 24 2.76 -15.83 8.51
N GLY A 25 1.61 -16.29 8.02
CA GLY A 25 0.46 -15.42 7.72
C GLY A 25 0.01 -14.57 8.91
N SER A 26 0.15 -15.08 10.14
CA SER A 26 -0.15 -14.40 11.40
C SER A 26 0.70 -13.14 11.67
N MET A 27 1.84 -13.00 10.99
CA MET A 27 2.69 -11.80 11.05
C MET A 27 2.22 -10.71 10.07
N LYS A 28 1.45 -11.09 9.04
CA LYS A 28 0.86 -10.17 8.06
C LYS A 28 -0.53 -9.71 8.50
N LEU A 29 -1.32 -10.64 9.04
CA LEU A 29 -2.67 -10.44 9.54
C LEU A 29 -2.83 -11.05 10.93
N ARG A 30 -3.23 -10.25 11.92
CA ARG A 30 -3.50 -10.73 13.28
C ARG A 30 -4.90 -10.28 13.71
N GLY A 31 -5.86 -11.20 13.73
CA GLY A 31 -7.28 -10.87 13.84
C GLY A 31 -7.68 -9.93 12.70
N LEU A 32 -8.25 -8.76 13.02
CA LEU A 32 -8.60 -7.73 12.04
C LEU A 32 -7.45 -6.75 11.72
N THR A 33 -6.28 -6.93 12.35
CA THR A 33 -5.15 -6.01 12.17
C THR A 33 -4.32 -6.43 10.95
N THR A 34 -4.48 -5.70 9.85
CA THR A 34 -3.66 -5.85 8.64
C THR A 34 -2.29 -5.19 8.79
N LYS A 35 -1.29 -5.71 8.06
CA LYS A 35 0.08 -5.21 8.04
C LYS A 35 0.71 -5.24 9.45
N PHE A 36 0.43 -6.29 10.23
CA PHE A 36 0.74 -6.32 11.66
C PHE A 36 2.23 -6.09 11.95
N LEU A 37 3.13 -6.86 11.32
CA LEU A 37 4.57 -6.69 11.49
C LEU A 37 5.05 -5.29 11.07
N LEU A 38 4.59 -4.81 9.90
CA LEU A 38 4.95 -3.49 9.38
C LEU A 38 4.52 -2.36 10.32
N ARG A 39 3.32 -2.44 10.90
CA ARG A 39 2.86 -1.47 11.91
C ARG A 39 3.68 -1.55 13.19
N ARG A 40 4.13 -2.75 13.58
CA ARG A 40 4.94 -2.95 14.79
C ARG A 40 6.34 -2.35 14.63
N MET A 41 7.00 -2.55 13.49
CA MET A 41 8.34 -2.00 13.23
C MET A 41 8.34 -0.48 13.06
N SER A 42 7.25 0.11 12.56
CA SER A 42 7.15 1.57 12.40
C SER A 42 6.78 2.32 13.68
N LYS A 43 6.63 1.65 14.83
CA LYS A 43 6.17 2.28 16.08
C LYS A 43 7.05 3.44 16.55
N GLU A 44 8.35 3.33 16.32
CA GLU A 44 9.34 4.34 16.71
C GLU A 44 9.48 5.44 15.65
N LEU A 45 8.97 5.21 14.44
CA LEU A 45 9.12 6.10 13.29
C LEU A 45 7.87 6.95 13.04
N LEU A 46 6.69 6.49 13.45
CA LEU A 46 5.41 7.10 13.10
C LEU A 46 4.53 7.37 14.33
N PRO A 47 3.77 8.47 14.36
CA PRO A 47 2.85 8.75 15.45
C PRO A 47 1.68 7.77 15.47
N ARG A 48 1.13 7.54 16.67
CA ARG A 48 0.06 6.58 16.93
C ARG A 48 -1.16 6.70 15.99
N PRO A 49 -1.66 7.91 15.63
CA PRO A 49 -2.78 8.05 14.71
C PRO A 49 -2.52 7.44 13.32
N ILE A 50 -1.28 7.49 12.81
CA ILE A 50 -0.93 6.88 11.52
C ILE A 50 -0.89 5.35 11.66
N LEU A 51 -0.34 4.85 12.77
CA LEU A 51 -0.20 3.42 13.05
C LEU A 51 -1.54 2.70 13.24
N THR A 52 -2.57 3.40 13.72
CA THR A 52 -3.92 2.83 13.92
C THR A 52 -4.87 3.09 12.75
N ARG A 53 -4.46 3.89 11.75
CA ARG A 53 -5.30 4.22 10.59
C ARG A 53 -5.65 2.97 9.76
N SER A 54 -6.89 2.92 9.29
CA SER A 54 -7.34 1.92 8.31
C SER A 54 -6.56 2.02 6.99
N LYS A 55 -6.53 0.94 6.21
CA LYS A 55 -5.94 0.96 4.87
C LYS A 55 -6.84 1.82 3.98
N GLN A 56 -6.23 2.79 3.32
CA GLN A 56 -6.86 3.63 2.31
C GLN A 56 -6.17 3.34 0.98
N GLY A 57 -6.95 3.31 -0.11
CA GLY A 57 -6.41 3.29 -1.46
C GLY A 57 -5.76 4.63 -1.81
N PHE A 58 -5.27 4.74 -3.04
CA PHE A 58 -4.95 6.05 -3.60
C PHE A 58 -6.27 6.81 -3.81
N GLY A 59 -6.37 8.01 -3.26
CA GLY A 59 -7.60 8.83 -3.25
C GLY A 59 -7.95 9.45 -4.61
N LEU A 60 -7.57 8.80 -5.71
CA LEU A 60 -7.92 9.22 -7.05
C LEU A 60 -9.38 8.83 -7.30
N PRO A 61 -10.20 9.70 -7.92
CA PRO A 61 -11.59 9.41 -8.23
C PRO A 61 -11.71 8.52 -9.47
N ILE A 62 -10.96 7.41 -9.50
CA ILE A 62 -10.88 6.50 -10.64
C ILE A 62 -12.27 5.96 -10.99
N ASP A 63 -13.08 5.60 -9.99
CA ASP A 63 -14.43 5.08 -10.25
C ASP A 63 -15.30 6.10 -11.00
N ARG A 64 -15.32 7.36 -10.55
CA ARG A 64 -16.02 8.44 -11.24
C ARG A 64 -15.45 8.68 -12.63
N TRP A 65 -14.12 8.76 -12.77
CA TRP A 65 -13.50 8.95 -14.07
C TRP A 65 -13.90 7.86 -15.06
N MET A 66 -13.88 6.60 -14.65
CA MET A 66 -14.22 5.49 -15.54
C MET A 66 -15.72 5.44 -15.88
N ARG A 67 -16.59 5.87 -14.97
CA ARG A 67 -18.06 5.83 -15.17
C ARG A 67 -18.63 7.06 -15.86
N GLU A 68 -17.97 8.20 -15.72
CA GLU A 68 -18.47 9.49 -16.15
C GLU A 68 -17.43 10.19 -17.03
N ASP A 69 -16.41 10.80 -16.42
CA ASP A 69 -15.57 11.81 -17.07
C ASP A 69 -14.77 11.26 -18.28
N LEU A 70 -14.38 9.98 -18.24
CA LEU A 70 -13.64 9.26 -19.28
C LEU A 70 -14.47 8.16 -19.96
N ALA A 71 -15.75 8.00 -19.62
CA ALA A 71 -16.61 6.99 -20.22
C ALA A 71 -16.66 7.02 -21.76
N PRO A 72 -16.56 8.18 -22.45
CA PRO A 72 -16.48 8.23 -23.91
C PRO A 72 -15.18 7.64 -24.49
N LEU A 73 -14.10 7.58 -23.70
CA LEU A 73 -12.78 7.09 -24.13
C LEU A 73 -12.56 5.61 -23.79
N SER A 74 -13.48 5.00 -23.03
CA SER A 74 -13.34 3.62 -22.54
C SER A 74 -14.05 2.58 -23.43
N ARG A 75 -14.39 2.92 -24.68
CA ARG A 75 -15.00 2.02 -25.67
C ARG A 75 -14.04 1.69 -26.79
#